data_AF-A0A2S8ZDR3-F1
#
_entry.id   AF-A0A2S8ZDR3-F1
#
_cell.length_a   1.000
_cell.length_b   1.000
_cell.length_c   1.000
_cell.angle_alpha   90.00
_cell.angle_beta   90.00
_cell.angle_gamma   90.00
#
_symmetry.space_group_name_H-M   'P 1'
#
loop_
_entity.id
_entity.type
_entity.pdbx_description
1 polymer ?
#
loop_
_entity_poly.entity_id
_entity_poly.type
_entity_poly.pdbx_seq_one_letter_code
_entity_poly.pdbx_strand_id
1 'polypeptide(L)'
;MKDITSPPREILIVGAGMAAHRFVEHLLREPGAAVRVTVIGDEGHGPYDRSALAGLLSGADAAELSLDRAVFRDDRVRLIRDDRVLRIDPSARTVRTRSRRTYSYDTLVLATGSFAARVAVSGARLPGCFVLRTIEDAESVQEFVDSRSRALGRPLRGVVIGGGLHGLETAVALDDAGVGTTIVQYADQLVPALLDGAGAGMLQAGLEERGIAVRTRTRTTRLDADDSGAVTALEFQDGSFQRADVVVFTVGVRPRDELARNAGLEVHPHGGVIIDDGCVTSDPHILAIGEAACFEGRCIDAAAPARAMAEVAAARLLGGERRFLGHDDHIHHTIAGIDFASFGESQPRAADSVEVVTHRSRSEGVYRKLVLSDDAQMLLGGVLVGDTSGQGSLRRLVGAASRGQVAAELFRTAHDRDESAAVCVHLGMPQRELLAAFRGAGLFTFSAVGVRFGREPACERCTLAVARALIELAEDSPRIVSGRRAESDQPDDPVRPVGTRVVVSSATGGDLTAAHLIDIGRIAQDLGLRPQIVRARIELEGVRRDQHAELRHLLGVAGLGCAASFPDAGAPFSEEAPRPTGEPSAGSGALGLQRHSHDSTVTIGWGERGRNGGVLSGSSFRAENPA
;
A
#
# COMPACT_ATOMS: atom_id res chain seq x y z
N MET A 1 29.09 4.22 34.64
CA MET A 1 29.35 5.67 34.46
C MET A 1 29.16 5.98 32.98
N LYS A 2 28.07 6.67 32.60
CA LYS A 2 27.94 7.19 31.24
C LYS A 2 29.00 8.29 31.07
N ASP A 3 29.76 8.23 30.00
CA ASP A 3 30.85 9.13 29.70
C ASP A 3 30.32 10.56 29.49
N ILE A 4 30.57 11.44 30.45
CA ILE A 4 30.09 12.84 30.47
C ILE A 4 31.07 13.76 29.71
N THR A 5 32.11 13.20 29.08
CA THR A 5 33.21 13.98 28.48
C THR A 5 33.07 14.22 26.97
N SER A 6 32.19 13.49 26.29
CA SER A 6 31.93 13.71 24.87
C SER A 6 30.98 14.90 24.67
N PRO A 7 31.28 15.84 23.75
CA PRO A 7 30.37 16.94 23.43
C PRO A 7 29.04 16.38 22.93
N PRO A 8 27.91 17.06 23.20
CA PRO A 8 26.62 16.58 22.77
C PRO A 8 26.55 16.53 21.24
N ARG A 9 25.94 15.47 20.71
CA ARG A 9 25.74 15.27 19.27
C ARG A 9 24.79 16.32 18.72
N GLU A 10 25.21 17.05 17.68
CA GLU A 10 24.40 18.07 17.02
C GLU A 10 23.47 17.42 15.99
N ILE A 11 22.17 17.42 16.27
CA ILE A 11 21.13 16.88 15.40
C ILE A 11 20.35 18.02 14.78
N LEU A 12 20.34 18.08 13.46
CA LEU A 12 19.60 19.07 12.69
C LEU A 12 18.44 18.41 11.96
N ILE A 13 17.23 18.92 12.16
CA ILE A 13 16.01 18.42 11.52
C ILE A 13 15.48 19.46 10.55
N VAL A 14 15.30 19.07 9.29
CA VAL A 14 14.73 19.91 8.23
C VAL A 14 13.29 19.51 8.01
N GLY A 15 12.37 20.40 8.36
CA GLY A 15 10.92 20.17 8.41
C GLY A 15 10.42 20.11 9.86
N ALA A 16 9.32 20.82 10.13
CA ALA A 16 8.71 20.94 11.46
C ALA A 16 7.29 20.33 11.50
N GLY A 17 7.07 19.22 10.78
CA GLY A 17 5.80 18.50 10.76
C GLY A 17 5.67 17.40 11.83
N MET A 18 4.62 16.59 11.73
CA MET A 18 4.29 15.51 12.68
C MET A 18 5.44 14.50 12.89
N ALA A 19 6.14 14.12 11.81
CA ALA A 19 7.26 13.18 11.90
C ALA A 19 8.45 13.76 12.69
N ALA A 20 8.79 15.03 12.46
CA ALA A 20 9.84 15.72 13.19
C ALA A 20 9.48 15.88 14.67
N HIS A 21 8.23 16.27 14.96
CA HIS A 21 7.71 16.36 16.32
C HIS A 21 7.85 15.03 17.07
N ARG A 22 7.38 13.93 16.47
CA ARG A 22 7.49 12.59 17.05
C ARG A 22 8.94 12.15 17.27
N PHE A 23 9.82 12.47 16.33
CA PHE A 23 11.23 12.14 16.44
C PHE A 23 11.85 12.83 17.66
N VAL A 24 11.59 14.12 17.85
CA VAL A 24 12.06 14.88 19.02
C VAL A 24 11.46 14.30 20.30
N GLU A 25 10.15 14.06 20.33
CA GLU A 25 9.48 13.46 21.49
C GLU A 25 10.13 12.14 21.91
N HIS A 26 10.43 11.25 20.95
CA HIS A 26 11.07 9.96 21.24
C HIS A 26 12.52 10.13 21.71
N LEU A 27 13.27 11.04 21.09
CA LEU A 27 14.66 11.30 21.43
C LEU A 27 14.81 11.84 22.87
N LEU A 28 13.89 12.68 23.33
CA LEU A 28 13.94 13.28 24.68
C LEU A 28 13.53 12.31 25.79
N ARG A 29 12.96 11.13 25.49
CA ARG A 29 12.61 10.11 26.48
C ARG A 29 13.80 9.57 27.26
N GLU A 30 15.01 9.72 26.72
CA GLU A 30 16.26 9.47 27.41
C GLU A 30 16.81 10.78 28.02
N PRO A 31 16.58 11.07 29.31
CA PRO A 31 16.92 12.38 29.89
C PRO A 31 18.43 12.65 29.90
N GLY A 32 19.24 11.58 29.94
CA GLY A 32 20.70 11.64 29.92
C GLY A 32 21.33 11.59 28.53
N ALA A 33 20.55 11.68 27.45
CA ALA A 33 21.10 11.73 26.09
C ALA A 33 21.86 13.04 25.87
N ALA A 34 23.16 12.94 25.57
CA ALA A 34 24.01 14.06 25.22
C ALA A 34 23.76 14.49 23.76
N VAL A 35 22.64 15.18 23.53
CA VAL A 35 22.21 15.67 22.21
C VAL A 35 21.82 17.13 22.27
N ARG A 36 22.01 17.85 21.16
CA ARG A 36 21.39 19.15 20.90
C ARG A 36 20.61 19.05 19.61
N VAL A 37 19.40 19.58 19.60
CA VAL A 37 18.46 19.44 18.49
C VAL A 37 18.07 20.80 17.96
N THR A 38 18.29 21.05 16.68
CA THR A 38 17.72 22.20 15.98
C THR A 38 16.71 21.72 14.97
N VAL A 39 15.48 22.22 15.05
CA VAL A 39 14.39 21.94 14.09
C VAL A 39 14.13 23.20 13.28
N ILE A 40 14.16 23.08 11.94
CA ILE A 40 13.93 24.21 11.03
C ILE A 40 12.70 23.92 10.17
N GLY A 41 11.65 24.72 10.35
CA GLY A 41 10.43 24.71 9.54
C GLY A 41 10.40 25.84 8.51
N ASP A 42 9.78 25.59 7.35
CA ASP A 42 9.51 26.60 6.33
C ASP A 42 8.19 27.36 6.56
N GLU A 43 7.28 26.83 7.36
CA GLU A 43 6.01 27.46 7.76
C GLU A 43 6.18 28.37 9.00
N GLY A 44 5.27 29.34 9.17
CA GLY A 44 5.22 30.24 10.33
C GLY A 44 4.66 29.58 11.60
N HIS A 45 3.97 28.45 11.45
CA HIS A 45 3.33 27.71 12.53
C HIS A 45 4.31 26.78 13.26
N GLY A 46 3.95 26.37 14.48
CA GLY A 46 4.59 25.20 15.11
C GLY A 46 4.07 23.91 14.47
N PRO A 47 4.55 22.72 14.90
CA PRO A 47 3.99 21.46 14.40
C PRO A 47 2.50 21.33 14.73
N TYR A 48 1.73 20.83 13.76
CA TYR A 48 0.29 20.62 13.85
C TYR A 48 -0.11 19.32 13.13
N ASP A 49 -1.30 18.81 13.42
CA ASP A 49 -1.89 17.65 12.76
C ASP A 49 -2.49 18.05 11.40
N ARG A 50 -1.77 17.68 10.33
CA ARG A 50 -2.21 17.94 8.95
C ARG A 50 -3.38 17.06 8.50
N SER A 51 -3.66 15.95 9.18
CA SER A 51 -4.77 15.07 8.80
C SER A 51 -6.14 15.70 9.08
N ALA A 52 -6.20 16.68 9.99
CA ALA A 52 -7.42 17.41 10.33
C ALA A 52 -7.64 18.71 9.52
N LEU A 53 -6.80 18.98 8.50
CA LEU A 53 -6.78 20.27 7.80
C LEU A 53 -8.08 20.61 7.08
N ALA A 54 -8.79 19.61 6.54
CA ALA A 54 -10.06 19.82 5.88
C ALA A 54 -11.10 20.45 6.81
N GLY A 55 -11.06 20.13 8.11
CA GLY A 55 -12.00 20.69 9.09
C GLY A 55 -11.93 22.22 9.22
N LEU A 56 -10.80 22.84 8.87
CA LEU A 56 -10.68 24.29 8.83
C LEU A 56 -11.64 24.91 7.83
N LEU A 57 -11.86 24.27 6.67
CA LEU A 57 -12.78 24.77 5.64
C LEU A 57 -14.22 24.87 6.15
N SER A 58 -14.60 24.00 7.08
CA SER A 58 -15.91 23.97 7.75
C SER A 58 -15.94 24.74 9.09
N GLY A 59 -14.91 25.53 9.40
CA GLY A 59 -14.90 26.45 10.54
C GLY A 59 -14.22 25.95 11.82
N ALA A 60 -13.47 24.85 11.78
CA ALA A 60 -12.59 24.48 12.90
C ALA A 60 -11.49 25.52 13.13
N ASP A 61 -11.03 25.66 14.37
CA ASP A 61 -9.94 26.59 14.71
C ASP A 61 -8.58 25.95 14.42
N ALA A 62 -7.70 26.66 13.71
CA ALA A 62 -6.32 26.25 13.45
C ALA A 62 -5.54 25.96 14.75
N ALA A 63 -5.90 26.58 15.87
CA ALA A 63 -5.31 26.28 17.17
C ALA A 63 -5.54 24.83 17.61
N GLU A 64 -6.68 24.22 17.26
CA GLU A 64 -7.04 22.84 17.65
C GLU A 64 -6.15 21.80 16.97
N LEU A 65 -5.56 22.14 15.82
CA LEU A 65 -4.63 21.26 15.11
C LEU A 65 -3.24 21.24 15.76
N SER A 66 -2.93 22.17 16.66
CA SER A 66 -1.58 22.30 17.23
C SER A 66 -1.16 21.05 18.01
N LEU A 67 0.02 20.51 17.70
CA LEU A 67 0.62 19.44 18.49
C LEU A 67 1.22 20.00 19.79
N ASP A 68 1.39 19.12 20.79
CA ASP A 68 1.99 19.50 22.07
C ASP A 68 3.37 20.14 21.87
N ARG A 69 3.55 21.34 22.40
CA ARG A 69 4.80 22.12 22.25
C ARG A 69 5.76 21.91 23.40
N ALA A 70 5.42 21.09 24.41
CA ALA A 70 6.28 20.87 25.57
C ALA A 70 7.69 20.38 25.19
N VAL A 71 7.80 19.56 24.15
CA VAL A 71 9.10 19.06 23.64
C VAL A 71 10.06 20.18 23.18
N PHE A 72 9.53 21.34 22.80
CA PHE A 72 10.35 22.50 22.40
C PHE A 72 10.68 23.44 23.56
N ARG A 73 10.23 23.13 24.79
CA ARG A 73 10.61 23.85 26.01
C ARG A 73 11.84 23.24 26.69
N ASP A 74 12.28 22.06 26.25
CA ASP A 74 13.53 21.43 26.72
C ASP A 74 14.73 22.25 26.22
N ASP A 75 15.68 22.57 27.10
CA ASP A 75 16.86 23.40 26.79
C ASP A 75 17.75 22.79 25.68
N ARG A 76 17.61 21.49 25.41
CA ARG A 76 18.32 20.80 24.32
C ARG A 76 17.72 21.05 22.95
N VAL A 77 16.49 21.60 22.86
CA VAL A 77 15.75 21.72 21.61
C VAL A 77 15.52 23.17 21.22
N ARG A 78 15.87 23.50 19.98
CA ARG A 78 15.61 24.80 19.37
C ARG A 78 14.71 24.66 18.15
N LEU A 79 13.57 25.35 18.15
CA LEU A 79 12.70 25.47 16.98
C LEU A 79 12.93 26.80 16.25
N ILE A 80 13.20 26.72 14.95
CA ILE A 80 13.28 27.86 14.02
C ILE A 80 12.13 27.71 13.03
N ARG A 81 11.29 28.75 12.93
CA ARG A 81 10.13 28.81 12.03
C ARG A 81 10.38 29.81 10.93
N ASP A 82 9.64 29.68 9.83
CA ASP A 82 9.71 30.58 8.67
C ASP A 82 11.14 30.78 8.13
N ASP A 83 11.98 29.73 8.14
CA ASP A 83 13.33 29.80 7.59
C ASP A 83 13.69 28.56 6.77
N ARG A 84 13.09 28.47 5.59
CA ARG A 84 13.29 27.36 4.64
C ARG A 84 14.78 27.06 4.42
N VAL A 85 15.15 25.79 4.57
CA VAL A 85 16.46 25.27 4.12
C VAL A 85 16.50 25.22 2.60
N LEU A 86 17.56 25.79 2.01
CA LEU A 86 17.71 25.91 0.55
C LEU A 86 18.80 25.00 -0.02
N ARG A 87 19.78 24.60 0.79
CA ARG A 87 20.92 23.78 0.35
C ARG A 87 21.46 22.95 1.51
N ILE A 88 21.86 21.73 1.19
CA ILE A 88 22.66 20.84 2.04
C ILE A 88 24.04 20.72 1.38
N ASP A 89 25.09 20.78 2.18
CA ASP A 89 26.46 20.42 1.79
C ASP A 89 26.89 19.22 2.64
N PRO A 90 26.77 17.99 2.10
CA PRO A 90 27.12 16.79 2.84
C PRO A 90 28.61 16.71 3.19
N SER A 91 29.48 17.27 2.33
CA SER A 91 30.93 17.25 2.53
C SER A 91 31.37 18.10 3.71
N ALA A 92 30.78 19.30 3.84
CA ALA A 92 31.00 20.19 4.97
C ALA A 92 30.10 19.88 6.17
N ARG A 93 29.13 18.98 6.01
CA ARG A 93 28.04 18.71 6.97
C ARG A 93 27.34 19.97 7.45
N THR A 94 26.90 20.78 6.48
CA THR A 94 26.17 22.02 6.77
C THR A 94 24.90 22.14 5.94
N VAL A 95 23.95 22.92 6.43
CA VAL A 95 22.81 23.40 5.64
C VAL A 95 22.76 24.91 5.64
N ARG A 96 22.21 25.48 4.57
CA ARG A 96 22.01 26.93 4.43
C ARG A 96 20.53 27.26 4.26
N THR A 97 20.05 28.22 5.02
CA THR A 97 18.64 28.66 5.01
C THR A 97 18.41 29.90 4.15
N ARG A 98 17.14 30.25 3.94
CA ARG A 98 16.69 31.45 3.23
C ARG A 98 17.22 32.73 3.88
N SER A 99 17.31 32.77 5.21
CA SER A 99 17.90 33.88 5.96
C SER A 99 19.43 33.96 5.83
N ARG A 100 20.05 33.11 5.00
CA ARG A 100 21.50 32.99 4.76
C ARG A 100 22.29 32.52 5.99
N ARG A 101 21.61 31.97 7.00
CA ARG A 101 22.27 31.31 8.13
C ARG A 101 22.76 29.92 7.70
N THR A 102 23.87 29.51 8.29
CA THR A 102 24.46 28.19 8.10
C THR A 102 24.43 27.44 9.42
N TYR A 103 24.03 26.17 9.37
CA TYR A 103 23.97 25.29 10.53
C TYR A 103 24.80 24.03 10.22
N SER A 104 25.70 23.67 11.12
CA SER A 104 26.44 22.40 11.07
C SER A 104 25.64 21.27 11.72
N TYR A 105 25.93 20.03 11.36
CA TYR A 105 25.32 18.85 11.96
C TYR A 105 26.29 17.68 12.09
N ASP A 106 26.10 16.86 13.13
CA ASP A 106 26.64 15.50 13.19
C ASP A 106 25.68 14.50 12.54
N THR A 107 24.38 14.77 12.69
CA THR A 107 23.28 14.06 12.01
C THR A 107 22.29 15.05 11.44
N LEU A 108 21.95 14.89 10.16
CA LEU A 108 20.85 15.58 9.51
C LEU A 108 19.63 14.64 9.42
N VAL A 109 18.44 15.15 9.69
CA VAL A 109 17.18 14.43 9.52
C VAL A 109 16.30 15.18 8.54
N LEU A 110 16.05 14.59 7.37
CA LEU A 110 15.14 15.10 6.36
C LEU A 110 13.71 14.68 6.72
N ALA A 111 12.95 15.61 7.28
CA ALA A 111 11.54 15.48 7.62
C ALA A 111 10.69 16.49 6.81
N THR A 112 11.08 16.72 5.56
CA THR A 112 10.51 17.75 4.66
C THR A 112 9.08 17.45 4.22
N GLY A 113 8.62 16.20 4.42
CA GLY A 113 7.28 15.74 4.06
C GLY A 113 7.04 15.80 2.56
N SER A 114 5.81 16.09 2.17
CA SER A 114 5.36 16.20 0.77
C SER A 114 4.66 17.52 0.46
N PHE A 115 4.46 17.80 -0.83
CA PHE A 115 3.61 18.88 -1.35
C PHE A 115 2.40 18.31 -2.11
N ALA A 116 1.30 19.08 -2.14
CA ALA A 116 0.12 18.73 -2.92
C ALA A 116 0.31 19.08 -4.40
N ALA A 117 0.02 18.13 -5.28
CA ALA A 117 0.17 18.32 -6.72
C ALA A 117 -1.09 18.96 -7.35
N ARG A 118 -0.90 19.65 -8.48
CA ARG A 118 -1.97 20.10 -9.37
C ARG A 118 -1.97 19.25 -10.63
N VAL A 119 -3.14 19.11 -11.26
CA VAL A 119 -3.21 18.53 -12.61
C VAL A 119 -2.58 19.51 -13.60
N ALA A 120 -1.73 19.00 -14.50
CA ALA A 120 -1.07 19.79 -15.53
C ALA A 120 -2.04 20.08 -16.70
N VAL A 121 -3.00 20.98 -16.47
CA VAL A 121 -3.97 21.44 -17.47
C VAL A 121 -4.01 22.97 -17.53
N SER A 122 -4.41 23.51 -18.68
CA SER A 122 -4.59 24.96 -18.83
C SER A 122 -5.64 25.45 -17.83
N GLY A 123 -5.37 26.60 -17.20
CA GLY A 123 -6.23 27.18 -16.18
C GLY A 123 -6.08 26.60 -14.76
N ALA A 124 -5.22 25.60 -14.51
CA ALA A 124 -5.06 24.99 -13.19
C ALA A 124 -4.52 25.94 -12.08
N ARG A 125 -4.12 27.17 -12.43
CA ARG A 125 -3.61 28.21 -11.52
C ARG A 125 -4.45 29.48 -11.54
N LEU A 126 -5.66 29.46 -12.11
CA LEU A 126 -6.57 30.59 -12.04
C LEU A 126 -6.93 30.91 -10.58
N PRO A 127 -7.23 32.18 -10.23
CA PRO A 127 -7.92 32.52 -9.00
C PRO A 127 -9.14 31.61 -8.79
N GLY A 128 -9.30 31.06 -7.59
CA GLY A 128 -10.31 30.06 -7.28
C GLY A 128 -9.86 28.60 -7.45
N CYS A 129 -8.62 28.37 -7.89
CA CYS A 129 -8.03 27.03 -7.98
C CYS A 129 -7.00 26.81 -6.86
N PHE A 130 -7.25 25.85 -5.97
CA PHE A 130 -6.47 25.61 -4.76
C PHE A 130 -5.91 24.19 -4.68
N VAL A 131 -4.91 24.03 -3.84
CA VAL A 131 -4.54 22.75 -3.23
C VAL A 131 -4.83 22.88 -1.74
N LEU A 132 -4.82 21.78 -1.01
CA LEU A 132 -4.99 21.80 0.45
C LEU A 132 -3.87 20.98 1.10
N ARG A 133 -2.91 21.67 1.74
CA ARG A 133 -1.77 21.01 2.39
C ARG A 133 -1.25 21.70 3.64
N THR A 134 -1.38 23.02 3.71
CA THR A 134 -0.96 23.87 4.83
C THR A 134 -2.14 24.63 5.42
N ILE A 135 -1.99 25.17 6.64
CA ILE A 135 -3.03 26.04 7.25
C ILE A 135 -3.28 27.24 6.33
N GLU A 136 -2.22 27.81 5.77
CA GLU A 136 -2.30 28.93 4.84
C GLU A 136 -3.08 28.59 3.55
N ASP A 137 -3.00 27.34 3.07
CA ASP A 137 -3.84 26.88 1.96
C ASP A 137 -5.33 26.86 2.35
N ALA A 138 -5.66 26.38 3.55
CA ALA A 138 -7.03 26.30 4.04
C ALA A 138 -7.63 27.70 4.23
N GLU A 139 -6.88 28.60 4.87
CA GLU A 139 -7.25 30.01 5.05
C GLU A 139 -7.48 30.68 3.68
N SER A 140 -6.59 30.44 2.71
CA SER A 140 -6.74 30.98 1.34
C SER A 140 -8.02 30.49 0.65
N VAL A 141 -8.41 29.22 0.86
CA VAL A 141 -9.68 28.69 0.33
C VAL A 141 -10.87 29.38 0.99
N GLN A 142 -10.87 29.52 2.32
CA GLN A 142 -11.96 30.16 3.05
C GLN A 142 -12.13 31.63 2.66
N GLU A 143 -11.05 32.41 2.64
CA GLU A 143 -11.06 33.81 2.24
C GLU A 143 -11.60 33.98 0.81
N PHE A 144 -11.19 33.09 -0.10
CA PHE A 144 -11.70 33.10 -1.46
C PHE A 144 -13.18 32.73 -1.54
N VAL A 145 -13.61 31.67 -0.86
CA VAL A 145 -15.02 31.25 -0.83
C VAL A 145 -15.91 32.39 -0.30
N ASP A 146 -15.50 33.03 0.79
CA ASP A 146 -16.19 34.16 1.39
C ASP A 146 -16.32 35.35 0.43
N SER A 147 -15.19 35.79 -0.12
CA SER A 147 -15.16 36.94 -1.03
C SER A 147 -15.92 36.66 -2.33
N ARG A 148 -15.77 35.46 -2.89
CA ARG A 148 -16.42 35.05 -4.13
C ARG A 148 -17.93 34.87 -3.95
N SER A 149 -18.37 34.33 -2.81
CA SER A 149 -19.79 34.22 -2.46
C SER A 149 -20.46 35.60 -2.39
N ARG A 150 -19.83 36.57 -1.70
CA ARG A 150 -20.31 37.97 -1.65
C ARG A 150 -20.36 38.62 -3.03
N ALA A 151 -19.33 38.40 -3.87
CA ALA A 151 -19.26 38.97 -5.21
C ALA A 151 -20.35 38.42 -6.15
N LEU A 152 -20.68 37.13 -6.05
CA LEU A 152 -21.68 36.48 -6.90
C LEU A 152 -23.11 36.56 -6.35
N GLY A 153 -23.28 36.86 -5.07
CA GLY A 153 -24.60 36.96 -4.42
C GLY A 153 -25.40 35.65 -4.39
N ARG A 154 -24.71 34.50 -4.47
CA ARG A 154 -25.31 33.16 -4.47
C ARG A 154 -24.37 32.11 -3.88
N PRO A 155 -24.86 30.93 -3.46
CA PRO A 155 -24.01 29.80 -3.12
C PRO A 155 -23.04 29.44 -4.26
N LEU A 156 -21.83 29.08 -3.88
CA LEU A 156 -20.77 28.69 -4.82
C LEU A 156 -20.92 27.23 -5.26
N ARG A 157 -20.38 26.93 -6.44
CA ARG A 157 -20.24 25.57 -6.97
C ARG A 157 -18.79 25.14 -6.82
N GLY A 158 -18.54 24.12 -6.02
CA GLY A 158 -17.21 23.57 -5.76
C GLY A 158 -16.94 22.33 -6.60
N VAL A 159 -15.72 22.19 -7.09
CA VAL A 159 -15.24 20.93 -7.68
C VAL A 159 -13.97 20.47 -6.98
N VAL A 160 -14.00 19.25 -6.43
CA VAL A 160 -12.81 18.59 -5.88
C VAL A 160 -12.30 17.57 -6.90
N ILE A 161 -11.08 17.76 -7.38
CA ILE A 161 -10.45 16.87 -8.37
C ILE A 161 -9.57 15.85 -7.65
N GLY A 162 -10.03 14.61 -7.57
CA GLY A 162 -9.38 13.48 -6.93
C GLY A 162 -10.24 12.88 -5.81
N GLY A 163 -10.84 11.73 -6.06
CA GLY A 163 -11.71 11.00 -5.12
C GLY A 163 -10.97 10.05 -4.16
N GLY A 164 -9.80 10.45 -3.66
CA GLY A 164 -9.11 9.76 -2.55
C GLY A 164 -9.54 10.31 -1.18
N LEU A 165 -9.00 9.79 -0.07
CA LEU A 165 -9.39 10.16 1.30
C LEU A 165 -9.45 11.69 1.52
N HIS A 166 -8.33 12.39 1.30
CA HIS A 166 -8.26 13.85 1.43
C HIS A 166 -9.26 14.58 0.53
N GLY A 167 -9.55 14.06 -0.67
CA GLY A 167 -10.51 14.66 -1.59
C GLY A 167 -11.94 14.53 -1.11
N LEU A 168 -12.30 13.37 -0.55
CA LEU A 168 -13.60 13.16 0.04
C LEU A 168 -13.81 14.04 1.29
N GLU A 169 -12.81 14.14 2.17
CA GLU A 169 -12.86 15.03 3.34
C GLU A 169 -12.98 16.50 2.94
N THR A 170 -12.20 16.92 1.94
CA THR A 170 -12.27 18.28 1.39
C THR A 170 -13.65 18.56 0.81
N ALA A 171 -14.24 17.59 0.10
CA ALA A 171 -15.56 17.76 -0.49
C ALA A 171 -16.66 17.89 0.57
N VAL A 172 -16.58 17.07 1.62
CA VAL A 172 -17.46 17.16 2.79
C VAL A 172 -17.31 18.50 3.49
N ALA A 173 -16.08 18.97 3.72
CA ALA A 173 -15.85 20.23 4.40
C ALA A 173 -16.31 21.47 3.59
N LEU A 174 -16.17 21.43 2.26
CA LEU A 174 -16.74 22.46 1.37
C LEU A 174 -18.27 22.45 1.38
N ASP A 175 -18.87 21.26 1.37
CA ASP A 175 -20.32 21.08 1.50
C ASP A 175 -20.85 21.61 2.85
N ASP A 176 -20.16 21.30 3.96
CA ASP A 176 -20.46 21.85 5.29
C ASP A 176 -20.31 23.38 5.33
N ALA A 177 -19.40 23.96 4.53
CA ALA A 177 -19.25 25.39 4.35
C ALA A 177 -20.31 26.03 3.41
N GLY A 178 -21.30 25.26 2.94
CA GLY A 178 -22.38 25.73 2.08
C GLY A 178 -22.01 25.85 0.59
N VAL A 179 -20.92 25.22 0.15
CA VAL A 179 -20.51 25.16 -1.27
C VAL A 179 -21.08 23.90 -1.91
N GLY A 180 -21.91 24.04 -2.94
CA GLY A 180 -22.47 22.91 -3.67
C GLY A 180 -21.37 22.14 -4.40
N THR A 181 -21.04 20.94 -3.93
CA THR A 181 -19.79 20.27 -4.27
C THR A 181 -19.96 19.10 -5.21
N THR A 182 -19.03 18.95 -6.15
CA THR A 182 -18.88 17.75 -6.99
C THR A 182 -17.46 17.19 -6.90
N ILE A 183 -17.37 15.87 -6.73
CA ILE A 183 -16.10 15.14 -6.76
C ILE A 183 -15.88 14.62 -8.17
N VAL A 184 -14.74 14.97 -8.77
CA VAL A 184 -14.31 14.46 -10.07
C VAL A 184 -13.17 13.47 -9.84
N GLN A 185 -13.37 12.23 -10.26
CA GLN A 185 -12.45 11.13 -10.07
C GLN A 185 -12.10 10.48 -11.41
N TYR A 186 -10.79 10.35 -11.67
CA TYR A 186 -10.27 9.75 -12.89
C TYR A 186 -10.57 8.24 -12.96
N ALA A 187 -10.37 7.52 -11.85
CA ALA A 187 -10.69 6.10 -11.78
C ALA A 187 -12.21 5.88 -11.89
N ASP A 188 -12.59 4.63 -12.09
CA ASP A 188 -13.99 4.22 -12.15
C ASP A 188 -14.72 4.20 -10.81
N GLN A 189 -13.98 4.33 -9.71
CA GLN A 189 -14.52 4.33 -8.36
C GLN A 189 -13.75 5.29 -7.42
N LEU A 190 -14.39 5.63 -6.31
CA LEU A 190 -13.79 6.38 -5.20
C LEU A 190 -12.80 5.51 -4.43
N VAL A 191 -11.75 6.13 -3.92
CA VAL A 191 -10.71 5.50 -3.09
C VAL A 191 -10.21 4.16 -3.64
N PRO A 192 -9.78 4.10 -4.92
CA PRO A 192 -9.51 2.83 -5.63
C PRO A 192 -8.36 2.02 -5.01
N ALA A 193 -7.51 2.64 -4.20
CA ALA A 193 -6.45 1.95 -3.47
C ALA A 193 -6.98 1.10 -2.29
N LEU A 194 -8.18 1.41 -1.76
CA LEU A 194 -8.69 0.81 -0.52
C LEU A 194 -10.00 0.05 -0.70
N LEU A 195 -10.91 0.58 -1.53
CA LEU A 195 -12.23 0.01 -1.74
C LEU A 195 -12.31 -0.66 -3.11
N ASP A 196 -13.01 -1.78 -3.18
CA ASP A 196 -13.50 -2.33 -4.44
C ASP A 196 -14.74 -1.56 -4.93
N GLY A 197 -15.23 -1.89 -6.13
CA GLY A 197 -16.35 -1.18 -6.75
C GLY A 197 -17.66 -1.27 -5.95
N ALA A 198 -17.90 -2.35 -5.20
CA ALA A 198 -19.11 -2.48 -4.40
C ALA A 198 -19.06 -1.62 -3.15
N GLY A 199 -17.93 -1.64 -2.43
CA GLY A 199 -17.70 -0.77 -1.27
C GLY A 199 -17.67 0.71 -1.66
N ALA A 200 -16.98 1.04 -2.76
CA ALA A 200 -16.96 2.40 -3.28
C ALA A 200 -18.34 2.88 -3.73
N GLY A 201 -19.19 1.99 -4.27
CA GLY A 201 -20.57 2.30 -4.63
C GLY A 201 -21.46 2.64 -3.42
N MET A 202 -21.24 1.99 -2.26
CA MET A 202 -21.94 2.35 -1.02
C MET A 202 -21.52 3.74 -0.53
N LEU A 203 -20.21 4.02 -0.55
CA LEU A 203 -19.67 5.33 -0.19
C LEU A 203 -20.18 6.44 -1.12
N GLN A 204 -20.20 6.17 -2.43
CA GLN A 204 -20.75 7.10 -3.42
C GLN A 204 -22.23 7.40 -3.17
N ALA A 205 -23.05 6.37 -2.93
CA ALA A 205 -24.47 6.56 -2.67
C ALA A 205 -24.71 7.44 -1.44
N GLY A 206 -23.99 7.22 -0.34
CA GLY A 206 -24.16 8.05 0.85
C GLY A 206 -23.64 9.49 0.69
N LEU A 207 -22.62 9.73 -0.14
CA LEU A 207 -22.22 11.09 -0.53
C LEU A 207 -23.31 11.79 -1.37
N GLU A 208 -23.90 11.08 -2.33
CA GLU A 208 -24.97 11.61 -3.19
C GLU A 208 -26.26 11.87 -2.41
N GLU A 209 -26.63 11.01 -1.45
CA GLU A 209 -27.75 11.23 -0.52
C GLU A 209 -27.57 12.49 0.33
N ARG A 210 -26.33 12.82 0.67
CA ARG A 210 -25.97 14.08 1.34
C ARG A 210 -26.02 15.30 0.41
N GLY A 211 -26.06 15.11 -0.91
CA GLY A 211 -26.08 16.18 -1.91
C GLY A 211 -24.73 16.48 -2.55
N ILE A 212 -23.69 15.68 -2.25
CA ILE A 212 -22.37 15.78 -2.87
C ILE A 212 -22.34 14.91 -4.13
N ALA A 213 -22.30 15.54 -5.30
CA ALA A 213 -22.29 14.81 -6.56
C ALA A 213 -20.95 14.12 -6.81
N VAL A 214 -20.96 12.94 -7.44
CA VAL A 214 -19.75 12.18 -7.78
C VAL A 214 -19.69 11.89 -9.28
N ARG A 215 -18.54 12.17 -9.90
CA ARG A 215 -18.25 11.86 -11.31
C ARG A 215 -16.98 11.02 -11.40
N THR A 216 -17.13 9.72 -11.58
CA THR A 216 -16.01 8.80 -11.87
C THR A 216 -15.70 8.73 -13.36
N ARG A 217 -14.61 8.07 -13.75
CA ARG A 217 -14.13 7.94 -15.14
C ARG A 217 -13.98 9.28 -15.87
N THR A 218 -13.74 10.35 -15.11
CA THR A 218 -13.79 11.72 -15.63
C THR A 218 -12.43 12.39 -15.44
N ARG A 219 -11.80 12.82 -16.54
CA ARG A 219 -10.56 13.62 -16.55
C ARG A 219 -10.86 15.04 -17.01
N THR A 220 -10.43 16.00 -16.22
CA THR A 220 -10.42 17.43 -16.59
C THR A 220 -9.32 17.69 -17.62
N THR A 221 -9.63 18.48 -18.65
CA THR A 221 -8.69 18.85 -19.73
C THR A 221 -8.36 20.34 -19.74
N ARG A 222 -9.27 21.20 -19.27
CA ARG A 222 -9.09 22.66 -19.19
C ARG A 222 -9.95 23.26 -18.08
N LEU A 223 -9.51 24.38 -17.52
CA LEU A 223 -10.31 25.26 -16.67
C LEU A 223 -10.41 26.63 -17.34
N ASP A 224 -11.62 27.19 -17.37
CA ASP A 224 -11.92 28.47 -18.00
C ASP A 224 -12.13 29.56 -16.94
N ALA A 225 -11.70 30.78 -17.27
CA ALA A 225 -11.86 31.97 -16.45
C ALA A 225 -13.12 32.76 -16.83
N ASP A 226 -13.71 33.46 -15.87
CA ASP A 226 -14.69 34.52 -16.13
C ASP A 226 -13.99 35.87 -16.43
N ASP A 227 -14.80 36.92 -16.60
CA ASP A 227 -14.32 38.28 -16.85
C ASP A 227 -13.46 38.86 -15.71
N SER A 228 -13.57 38.33 -14.49
CA SER A 228 -12.71 38.68 -13.35
C SER A 228 -11.37 37.94 -13.35
N GLY A 229 -11.19 36.97 -14.26
CA GLY A 229 -10.04 36.09 -14.32
C GLY A 229 -10.13 34.87 -13.39
N ALA A 230 -11.20 34.73 -12.59
CA ALA A 230 -11.38 33.61 -11.68
C ALA A 230 -12.02 32.41 -12.40
N VAL A 231 -11.82 31.20 -11.87
CA VAL A 231 -12.41 29.99 -12.44
C VAL A 231 -13.94 30.09 -12.53
N THR A 232 -14.49 29.62 -13.66
CA THR A 232 -15.94 29.57 -13.89
C THR A 232 -16.43 28.22 -14.43
N ALA A 233 -15.56 27.46 -15.10
CA ALA A 233 -15.92 26.15 -15.64
C ALA A 233 -14.70 25.23 -15.80
N LEU A 234 -15.00 23.93 -15.87
CA LEU A 234 -14.08 22.86 -16.25
C LEU A 234 -14.56 22.22 -17.54
N GLU A 235 -13.63 21.88 -18.43
CA GLU A 235 -13.82 21.00 -19.56
C GLU A 235 -13.34 19.59 -19.20
N PHE A 236 -14.07 18.57 -19.65
CA PHE A 236 -13.70 17.17 -19.47
C PHE A 236 -13.30 16.51 -20.80
N GLN A 237 -12.68 15.33 -20.70
CA GLN A 237 -12.19 14.54 -21.83
C GLN A 237 -13.24 14.19 -22.90
N ASP A 238 -14.53 14.22 -22.54
CA ASP A 238 -15.67 13.92 -23.44
C ASP A 238 -16.25 15.19 -24.10
N GLY A 239 -15.64 16.36 -23.88
CA GLY A 239 -16.11 17.65 -24.37
C GLY A 239 -17.25 18.24 -23.55
N SER A 240 -17.72 17.58 -22.49
CA SER A 240 -18.70 18.16 -21.57
C SER A 240 -18.05 19.19 -20.65
N PHE A 241 -18.88 20.11 -20.14
CA PHE A 241 -18.46 21.18 -19.24
C PHE A 241 -19.22 21.14 -17.93
N GLN A 242 -18.57 21.60 -16.85
CA GLN A 242 -19.21 21.82 -15.56
C GLN A 242 -18.83 23.17 -15.00
N ARG A 243 -19.82 23.96 -14.56
CA ARG A 243 -19.55 25.22 -13.88
C ARG A 243 -18.94 24.98 -12.51
N ALA A 244 -17.94 25.77 -12.16
CA ALA A 244 -17.30 25.79 -10.85
C ALA A 244 -16.84 27.20 -10.52
N ASP A 245 -17.10 27.63 -9.30
CA ASP A 245 -16.63 28.91 -8.76
C ASP A 245 -15.37 28.72 -7.90
N VAL A 246 -15.14 27.50 -7.41
CA VAL A 246 -13.94 27.08 -6.66
C VAL A 246 -13.55 25.66 -7.05
N VAL A 247 -12.25 25.41 -7.20
CA VAL A 247 -11.69 24.10 -7.51
C VAL A 247 -10.59 23.76 -6.51
N VAL A 248 -10.64 22.57 -5.92
CA VAL A 248 -9.56 22.07 -5.05
C VAL A 248 -8.96 20.79 -5.64
N PHE A 249 -7.64 20.78 -5.83
CA PHE A 249 -6.91 19.62 -6.34
C PHE A 249 -6.46 18.72 -5.19
N THR A 250 -6.88 17.45 -5.24
CA THR A 250 -6.55 16.39 -4.28
C THR A 250 -6.04 15.14 -5.00
N VAL A 251 -5.20 15.35 -6.03
CA VAL A 251 -4.66 14.31 -6.92
C VAL A 251 -3.40 13.60 -6.37
N GLY A 252 -3.30 13.54 -5.04
CA GLY A 252 -2.17 12.97 -4.31
C GLY A 252 -1.05 13.98 -4.03
N VAL A 253 -0.12 13.53 -3.20
CA VAL A 253 1.05 14.30 -2.78
C VAL A 253 2.33 13.77 -3.42
N ARG A 254 3.39 14.56 -3.39
CA ARG A 254 4.72 14.21 -3.87
C ARG A 254 5.78 14.51 -2.82
N PRO A 255 6.70 13.59 -2.51
CA PRO A 255 7.78 13.84 -1.57
C PRO A 255 8.56 15.10 -1.91
N ARG A 256 8.88 15.93 -0.91
CA ARG A 256 9.79 17.08 -1.05
C ARG A 256 11.24 16.60 -0.95
N ASP A 257 11.69 15.95 -2.01
CA ASP A 257 13.01 15.32 -2.11
C ASP A 257 14.06 16.21 -2.80
N GLU A 258 13.71 17.44 -3.15
CA GLU A 258 14.55 18.32 -3.96
C GLU A 258 15.87 18.66 -3.25
N LEU A 259 15.84 18.81 -1.92
CA LEU A 259 17.03 19.02 -1.11
C LEU A 259 17.97 17.81 -1.16
N ALA A 260 17.43 16.59 -1.13
CA ALA A 260 18.20 15.36 -1.18
C ALA A 260 18.81 15.15 -2.57
N ARG A 261 18.03 15.35 -3.64
CA ARG A 261 18.51 15.29 -5.03
C ARG A 261 19.66 16.27 -5.26
N ASN A 262 19.48 17.52 -4.84
CA ASN A 262 20.51 18.56 -5.00
C ASN A 262 21.75 18.31 -4.13
N ALA A 263 21.62 17.53 -3.06
CA ALA A 263 22.73 17.10 -2.21
C ALA A 263 23.45 15.84 -2.74
N GLY A 264 22.96 15.23 -3.83
CA GLY A 264 23.53 14.00 -4.39
C GLY A 264 23.16 12.73 -3.64
N LEU A 265 22.09 12.75 -2.84
CA LEU A 265 21.57 11.54 -2.20
C LEU A 265 20.79 10.67 -3.19
N GLU A 266 20.72 9.37 -2.90
CA GLU A 266 19.88 8.45 -3.66
C GLU A 266 18.39 8.77 -3.43
N VAL A 267 17.69 9.04 -4.52
CA VAL A 267 16.27 9.38 -4.51
C VAL A 267 15.59 8.53 -5.58
N HIS A 268 14.44 7.96 -5.23
CA HIS A 268 13.73 7.06 -6.13
C HIS A 268 13.22 7.82 -7.37
N PRO A 269 13.18 7.20 -8.57
CA PRO A 269 12.74 7.86 -9.80
C PRO A 269 11.32 8.43 -9.74
N HIS A 270 10.45 7.84 -8.92
CA HIS A 270 9.07 8.31 -8.69
C HIS A 270 8.92 9.26 -7.49
N GLY A 271 10.03 9.64 -6.86
CA GLY A 271 10.05 10.53 -5.70
C GLY A 271 10.45 9.83 -4.40
N GLY A 272 10.96 10.61 -3.45
CA GLY A 272 11.28 10.19 -2.09
C GLY A 272 12.73 9.71 -1.91
N VAL A 273 13.33 10.12 -0.80
CA VAL A 273 14.72 9.80 -0.43
C VAL A 273 14.81 8.32 -0.07
N ILE A 274 15.66 7.56 -0.75
CA ILE A 274 15.80 6.12 -0.49
C ILE A 274 16.42 5.92 0.88
N ILE A 275 15.81 5.05 1.68
CA ILE A 275 16.28 4.70 3.03
C ILE A 275 16.36 3.20 3.26
N ASP A 276 17.20 2.81 4.22
CA ASP A 276 17.24 1.47 4.80
C ASP A 276 16.19 1.27 5.93
N ASP A 277 16.21 0.10 6.58
CA ASP A 277 15.33 -0.22 7.72
C ASP A 277 15.65 0.60 9.00
N GLY A 278 16.71 1.40 8.99
CA GLY A 278 17.08 2.36 10.02
C GLY A 278 16.73 3.79 9.71
N CYS A 279 16.06 4.04 8.58
CA CYS A 279 15.79 5.36 8.05
C CYS A 279 17.07 6.13 7.61
N VAL A 280 18.19 5.42 7.41
CA VAL A 280 19.47 5.98 6.95
C VAL A 280 19.44 6.08 5.42
N THR A 281 19.92 7.21 4.89
CA THR A 281 20.01 7.44 3.44
C THR A 281 21.32 6.88 2.88
N SER A 282 21.63 7.16 1.60
CA SER A 282 22.94 6.85 1.00
C SER A 282 24.12 7.55 1.68
N ASP A 283 23.88 8.60 2.48
CA ASP A 283 24.87 9.20 3.37
C ASP A 283 24.59 8.76 4.83
N PRO A 284 25.57 8.14 5.53
CA PRO A 284 25.39 7.62 6.90
C PRO A 284 25.14 8.71 7.95
N HIS A 285 25.41 9.98 7.64
CA HIS A 285 25.12 11.13 8.50
C HIS A 285 23.75 11.76 8.24
N ILE A 286 22.99 11.25 7.27
CA ILE A 286 21.70 11.79 6.87
C ILE A 286 20.63 10.71 6.97
N LEU A 287 19.59 11.01 7.74
CA LEU A 287 18.37 10.22 7.86
C LEU A 287 17.25 10.88 7.05
N ALA A 288 16.27 10.11 6.60
CA ALA A 288 15.02 10.64 6.07
C ALA A 288 13.82 9.94 6.71
N ILE A 289 12.84 10.73 7.16
CA ILE A 289 11.66 10.24 7.88
C ILE A 289 10.36 10.82 7.32
N GLY A 290 9.25 10.12 7.53
CA GLY A 290 7.95 10.55 7.06
C GLY A 290 7.84 10.56 5.54
N GLU A 291 6.95 11.40 5.01
CA GLU A 291 6.60 11.39 3.58
C GLU A 291 7.72 11.83 2.63
N ALA A 292 8.84 12.35 3.16
CA ALA A 292 10.02 12.64 2.36
C ALA A 292 10.76 11.36 1.94
N ALA A 293 10.53 10.24 2.63
CA ALA A 293 11.30 9.01 2.46
C ALA A 293 10.62 8.01 1.52
N CYS A 294 11.45 7.12 0.97
CA CYS A 294 11.09 5.99 0.16
C CYS A 294 11.76 4.73 0.74
N PHE A 295 10.95 3.78 1.22
CA PHE A 295 11.40 2.52 1.79
C PHE A 295 11.00 1.37 0.87
N GLU A 296 11.97 0.52 0.47
CA GLU A 296 11.75 -0.61 -0.46
C GLU A 296 11.00 -0.21 -1.76
N GLY A 297 11.29 0.96 -2.30
CA GLY A 297 10.64 1.49 -3.52
C GLY A 297 9.24 2.07 -3.32
N ARG A 298 8.74 2.14 -2.07
CA ARG A 298 7.46 2.78 -1.72
C ARG A 298 7.69 4.11 -1.01
N CYS A 299 7.11 5.19 -1.55
CA CYS A 299 6.98 6.44 -0.83
C CYS A 299 6.02 6.30 0.35
N ILE A 300 6.29 7.05 1.41
CA ILE A 300 5.41 7.12 2.58
C ILE A 300 4.39 8.25 2.38
N ASP A 301 3.12 7.98 2.65
CA ASP A 301 2.01 8.93 2.45
C ASP A 301 0.96 8.87 3.58
N ALA A 302 1.29 8.21 4.69
CA ALA A 302 0.40 8.05 5.84
C ALA A 302 1.08 8.40 7.17
N ALA A 303 0.28 8.89 8.12
CA ALA A 303 0.79 9.36 9.42
C ALA A 303 1.37 8.23 10.30
N ALA A 304 0.76 7.03 10.27
CA ALA A 304 1.21 5.88 11.06
C ALA A 304 2.64 5.41 10.69
N PRO A 305 2.96 5.10 9.42
CA PRO A 305 4.33 4.75 9.03
C PRO A 305 5.31 5.92 9.25
N ALA A 306 4.90 7.17 9.01
CA ALA A 306 5.74 8.33 9.30
C ALA A 306 6.15 8.42 10.79
N ARG A 307 5.21 8.13 11.69
CA ARG A 307 5.44 8.05 13.14
C ARG A 307 6.39 6.89 13.50
N ALA A 308 6.18 5.72 12.90
CA ALA A 308 7.03 4.56 13.13
C ALA A 308 8.49 4.82 12.70
N MET A 309 8.71 5.46 11.55
CA MET A 309 10.04 5.87 11.10
C MET A 309 10.70 6.85 12.07
N ALA A 310 9.95 7.85 12.55
CA ALA A 310 10.45 8.81 13.52
C ALA A 310 10.92 8.12 14.82
N GLU A 311 10.16 7.14 15.32
CA GLU A 311 10.53 6.34 16.49
C GLU A 311 11.75 5.45 16.24
N VAL A 312 11.82 4.77 15.09
CA VAL A 312 12.96 3.94 14.70
C VAL A 312 14.24 4.78 14.60
N ALA A 313 14.19 5.88 13.87
CA ALA A 313 15.33 6.78 13.66
C ALA A 313 15.85 7.35 14.99
N ALA A 314 14.95 7.82 15.86
CA ALA A 314 15.33 8.33 17.18
C ALA A 314 15.92 7.22 18.08
N ALA A 315 15.33 6.02 18.09
CA ALA A 315 15.84 4.90 18.87
C ALA A 315 17.24 4.45 18.42
N ARG A 316 17.50 4.40 17.11
CA ARG A 316 18.82 4.03 16.57
C ARG A 316 19.90 5.06 16.92
N LEU A 317 19.57 6.35 16.93
CA LEU A 317 20.50 7.39 17.38
C LEU A 317 20.87 7.28 18.86
N LEU A 318 20.00 6.67 19.67
CA LEU A 318 20.23 6.38 21.09
C LEU A 318 20.88 4.99 21.31
N GLY A 319 21.30 4.30 20.25
CA GLY A 319 21.99 3.01 20.32
C GLY A 319 21.06 1.77 20.35
N GLY A 320 19.77 1.94 20.05
CA GLY A 320 18.83 0.82 19.91
C GLY A 320 18.92 0.11 18.55
N GLU A 321 18.31 -1.08 18.47
CA GLU A 321 18.33 -1.94 17.27
C GLU A 321 16.98 -2.02 16.54
N ARG A 322 16.06 -1.07 16.80
CA ARG A 322 14.74 -1.04 16.15
C ARG A 322 14.88 -0.90 14.64
N ARG A 323 13.97 -1.55 13.90
CA ARG A 323 13.88 -1.52 12.45
C ARG A 323 12.50 -1.09 11.99
N PHE A 324 12.46 -0.32 10.91
CA PHE A 324 11.23 0.02 10.22
C PHE A 324 10.85 -1.14 9.30
N LEU A 325 9.65 -1.69 9.52
CA LEU A 325 9.15 -2.87 8.81
C LEU A 325 8.24 -2.52 7.62
N GLY A 326 8.15 -1.24 7.26
CA GLY A 326 7.30 -0.77 6.18
C GLY A 326 5.91 -0.30 6.63
N HIS A 327 4.93 -0.47 5.73
CA HIS A 327 3.57 0.04 5.85
C HIS A 327 2.63 -1.02 6.44
N ASP A 328 1.82 -0.65 7.43
CA ASP A 328 0.63 -1.42 7.80
C ASP A 328 -0.50 -0.98 6.85
N ASP A 329 -0.89 -1.82 5.89
CA ASP A 329 -1.89 -1.51 4.85
C ASP A 329 -3.34 -1.53 5.42
N HIS A 330 -3.49 -1.16 6.69
CA HIS A 330 -4.78 -0.99 7.37
C HIS A 330 -5.21 0.47 7.40
N ILE A 331 -6.46 0.69 7.01
CA ILE A 331 -7.15 1.95 7.18
C ILE A 331 -8.52 1.69 7.78
N HIS A 332 -8.89 2.50 8.77
CA HIS A 332 -10.25 2.63 9.26
C HIS A 332 -10.56 4.11 9.32
N HIS A 333 -11.59 4.54 8.62
CA HIS A 333 -11.91 5.95 8.48
C HIS A 333 -13.41 6.20 8.33
N THR A 334 -13.82 7.42 8.66
CA THR A 334 -15.22 7.86 8.61
C THR A 334 -15.31 9.05 7.68
N ILE A 335 -16.15 8.96 6.64
CA ILE A 335 -16.36 10.04 5.66
C ILE A 335 -17.84 10.24 5.47
N ALA A 336 -18.31 11.48 5.62
CA ALA A 336 -19.74 11.81 5.52
C ALA A 336 -20.63 10.95 6.43
N GLY A 337 -20.13 10.53 7.61
CA GLY A 337 -20.84 9.65 8.54
C GLY A 337 -20.83 8.17 8.13
N ILE A 338 -20.10 7.80 7.08
CA ILE A 338 -19.98 6.43 6.58
C ILE A 338 -18.62 5.90 7.02
N ASP A 339 -18.64 4.91 7.90
CA ASP A 339 -17.44 4.20 8.32
C ASP A 339 -17.00 3.22 7.23
N PHE A 340 -15.70 3.12 6.99
CA PHE A 340 -15.14 2.03 6.20
C PHE A 340 -13.78 1.60 6.73
N ALA A 341 -13.46 0.33 6.53
CA ALA A 341 -12.18 -0.25 6.84
C ALA A 341 -11.65 -1.08 5.66
N SER A 342 -10.35 -0.97 5.41
CA SER A 342 -9.59 -1.84 4.50
C SER A 342 -8.40 -2.39 5.29
N PHE A 343 -8.11 -3.68 5.12
CA PHE A 343 -6.97 -4.32 5.78
C PHE A 343 -6.40 -5.45 4.93
N GLY A 344 -5.11 -5.71 5.09
CA GLY A 344 -4.41 -6.76 4.36
C GLY A 344 -4.50 -6.58 2.84
N GLU A 345 -4.45 -7.68 2.11
CA GLU A 345 -4.70 -7.69 0.67
C GLU A 345 -6.21 -7.59 0.40
N SER A 346 -6.76 -6.38 0.50
CA SER A 346 -8.20 -6.12 0.35
C SER A 346 -8.72 -6.21 -1.09
N GLN A 347 -7.82 -6.10 -2.06
CA GLN A 347 -8.09 -6.16 -3.49
C GLN A 347 -7.00 -7.00 -4.18
N PRO A 348 -7.08 -8.33 -4.06
CA PRO A 348 -6.00 -9.18 -4.49
C PRO A 348 -5.81 -9.17 -6.00
N ARG A 349 -4.55 -9.37 -6.40
CA ARG A 349 -4.17 -9.47 -7.82
C ARG A 349 -3.81 -10.89 -8.23
N ALA A 350 -3.56 -11.77 -7.26
CA ALA A 350 -3.16 -13.15 -7.47
C ALA A 350 -4.39 -14.08 -7.57
N ALA A 351 -4.27 -15.10 -8.41
CA ALA A 351 -5.34 -16.05 -8.71
C ALA A 351 -5.63 -17.05 -7.58
N ASP A 352 -4.80 -17.09 -6.54
CA ASP A 352 -4.89 -18.01 -5.39
C ASP A 352 -5.68 -17.45 -4.19
N SER A 353 -6.37 -16.34 -4.41
CA SER A 353 -7.18 -15.66 -3.41
C SER A 353 -8.65 -15.60 -3.84
N VAL A 354 -9.55 -15.63 -2.87
CA VAL A 354 -10.99 -15.64 -3.11
C VAL A 354 -11.68 -14.53 -2.33
N GLU A 355 -12.40 -13.69 -3.06
CA GLU A 355 -13.22 -12.62 -2.52
C GLU A 355 -14.59 -13.14 -2.08
N VAL A 356 -14.83 -13.16 -0.76
CA VAL A 356 -16.06 -13.63 -0.13
C VAL A 356 -16.84 -12.45 0.42
N VAL A 357 -17.96 -12.09 -0.21
CA VAL A 357 -18.90 -11.11 0.32
C VAL A 357 -19.73 -11.78 1.42
N THR A 358 -19.56 -11.34 2.66
CA THR A 358 -20.27 -11.89 3.83
C THR A 358 -21.61 -11.19 4.04
N HIS A 359 -21.67 -9.88 3.79
CA HIS A 359 -22.90 -9.10 3.91
C HIS A 359 -22.95 -7.97 2.88
N ARG A 360 -24.12 -7.76 2.26
CA ARG A 360 -24.39 -6.57 1.45
C ARG A 360 -25.87 -6.20 1.60
N SER A 361 -26.12 -4.99 2.09
CA SER A 361 -27.46 -4.45 2.26
C SER A 361 -27.46 -2.98 1.84
N ARG A 362 -28.13 -2.67 0.72
CA ARG A 362 -28.22 -1.28 0.23
C ARG A 362 -29.05 -0.40 1.15
N SER A 363 -30.15 -0.93 1.70
CA SER A 363 -31.02 -0.19 2.61
C SER A 363 -30.37 0.13 3.95
N GLU A 364 -29.42 -0.70 4.39
CA GLU A 364 -28.67 -0.47 5.62
C GLU A 364 -27.33 0.25 5.37
N GLY A 365 -26.95 0.47 4.10
CA GLY A 365 -25.64 1.03 3.74
C GLY A 365 -24.45 0.13 4.10
N VAL A 366 -24.67 -1.17 4.29
CA VAL A 366 -23.64 -2.11 4.76
C VAL A 366 -23.05 -2.93 3.62
N TYR A 367 -21.73 -2.99 3.56
CA TYR A 367 -20.98 -3.91 2.71
C TYR A 367 -19.80 -4.52 3.45
N ARG A 368 -19.69 -5.85 3.43
CA ARG A 368 -18.63 -6.60 4.10
C ARG A 368 -18.09 -7.67 3.17
N LYS A 369 -16.79 -7.63 2.93
CA LYS A 369 -16.03 -8.58 2.11
C LYS A 369 -14.77 -9.00 2.83
N LEU A 370 -14.49 -10.30 2.81
CA LEU A 370 -13.21 -10.87 3.20
C LEU A 370 -12.49 -11.38 1.96
N VAL A 371 -11.16 -11.37 2.01
CA VAL A 371 -10.29 -12.02 1.05
C VAL A 371 -9.62 -13.19 1.74
N LEU A 372 -9.87 -14.39 1.25
CA LEU A 372 -9.38 -15.63 1.84
C LEU A 372 -8.41 -16.33 0.89
N SER A 373 -7.56 -17.21 1.42
CA SER A 373 -6.84 -18.19 0.62
C SER A 373 -7.78 -19.15 -0.09
N ASP A 374 -7.28 -19.83 -1.14
CA ASP A 374 -8.03 -20.84 -1.90
C ASP A 374 -8.60 -21.98 -1.02
N ASP A 375 -7.99 -22.29 0.13
CA ASP A 375 -8.49 -23.28 1.10
C ASP A 375 -9.41 -22.70 2.20
N ALA A 376 -9.71 -21.41 2.12
CA ALA A 376 -10.44 -20.61 3.11
C ALA A 376 -9.81 -20.56 4.52
N GLN A 377 -8.57 -21.04 4.70
CA GLN A 377 -7.96 -21.17 6.03
C GLN A 377 -7.24 -19.91 6.52
N MET A 378 -6.85 -19.02 5.61
CA MET A 378 -6.13 -17.79 5.92
C MET A 378 -6.93 -16.58 5.49
N LEU A 379 -7.04 -15.60 6.39
CA LEU A 379 -7.53 -14.27 6.05
C LEU A 379 -6.37 -13.48 5.43
N LEU A 380 -6.53 -13.09 4.18
CA LEU A 380 -5.56 -12.28 3.45
C LEU A 380 -5.86 -10.79 3.57
N GLY A 381 -7.14 -10.43 3.67
CA GLY A 381 -7.57 -9.04 3.80
C GLY A 381 -9.08 -8.88 3.82
N GLY A 382 -9.56 -7.65 3.68
CA GLY A 382 -10.99 -7.38 3.62
C GLY A 382 -11.34 -5.90 3.45
N VAL A 383 -12.61 -5.68 3.10
CA VAL A 383 -13.24 -4.37 2.95
C VAL A 383 -14.56 -4.38 3.74
N LEU A 384 -14.74 -3.41 4.63
CA LEU A 384 -15.97 -3.19 5.39
C LEU A 384 -16.43 -1.75 5.16
N VAL A 385 -17.72 -1.53 4.93
CA VAL A 385 -18.35 -0.22 4.73
C VAL A 385 -19.70 -0.19 5.46
N GLY A 386 -20.02 0.92 6.10
CA GLY A 386 -21.19 1.10 6.95
C GLY A 386 -20.97 0.46 8.32
N ASP A 387 -21.17 -0.86 8.42
CA ASP A 387 -20.82 -1.61 9.63
C ASP A 387 -19.36 -2.06 9.55
N THR A 388 -18.47 -1.43 10.32
CA THR A 388 -17.06 -1.82 10.47
C THR A 388 -16.78 -2.60 11.75
N SER A 389 -17.82 -3.04 12.46
CA SER A 389 -17.67 -3.76 13.72
C SER A 389 -16.83 -5.04 13.54
N GLY A 390 -15.93 -5.27 14.50
CA GLY A 390 -14.99 -6.39 14.46
C GLY A 390 -13.73 -6.18 13.60
N GLN A 391 -13.58 -5.03 12.91
CA GLN A 391 -12.40 -4.76 12.05
C GLN A 391 -11.06 -4.94 12.78
N GLY A 392 -10.96 -4.48 14.04
CA GLY A 392 -9.72 -4.59 14.80
C GLY A 392 -9.34 -6.02 15.14
N SER A 393 -10.33 -6.90 15.32
CA SER A 393 -10.11 -8.34 15.47
C SER A 393 -9.68 -8.95 14.13
N LEU A 394 -10.43 -8.72 13.05
CA LEU A 394 -10.11 -9.22 11.71
C LEU A 394 -8.71 -8.81 11.25
N ARG A 395 -8.33 -7.55 11.48
CA ARG A 395 -6.98 -7.04 11.15
C ARG A 395 -5.87 -7.87 11.80
N ARG A 396 -6.02 -8.24 13.08
CA ARG A 396 -5.02 -9.03 13.80
C ARG A 396 -4.91 -10.48 13.28
N LEU A 397 -5.89 -10.93 12.51
CA LEU A 397 -5.92 -12.27 11.93
C LEU A 397 -5.32 -12.33 10.53
N VAL A 398 -5.06 -11.18 9.90
CA VAL A 398 -4.44 -11.13 8.57
C VAL A 398 -3.09 -11.86 8.61
N GLY A 399 -2.92 -12.85 7.74
CA GLY A 399 -1.73 -13.69 7.67
C GLY A 399 -1.58 -14.71 8.80
N ALA A 400 -2.57 -14.84 9.71
CA ALA A 400 -2.60 -15.84 10.76
C ALA A 400 -3.67 -16.92 10.47
N ALA A 401 -3.34 -18.17 10.78
CA ALA A 401 -4.31 -19.28 10.71
C ALA A 401 -5.25 -19.23 11.94
N SER A 402 -6.31 -18.42 11.89
CA SER A 402 -7.26 -18.24 13.00
C SER A 402 -8.70 -18.63 12.62
N ARG A 403 -8.89 -19.92 12.35
CA ARG A 403 -10.12 -20.53 11.82
C ARG A 403 -11.40 -20.09 12.54
N GLY A 404 -11.42 -20.13 13.87
CA GLY A 404 -12.66 -19.86 14.64
C GLY A 404 -13.18 -18.42 14.55
N GLN A 405 -12.30 -17.42 14.41
CA GLN A 405 -12.73 -16.02 14.27
C GLN A 405 -13.13 -15.67 12.83
N VAL A 406 -12.49 -16.29 11.84
CA VAL A 406 -12.92 -16.19 10.44
C VAL A 406 -14.29 -16.87 10.26
N ALA A 407 -14.50 -18.04 10.86
CA ALA A 407 -15.78 -18.72 10.90
C ALA A 407 -16.88 -17.79 11.46
N ALA A 408 -16.66 -17.21 12.64
CA ALA A 408 -17.63 -16.29 13.25
C ALA A 408 -18.06 -15.14 12.33
N GLU A 409 -17.12 -14.60 11.54
CA GLU A 409 -17.44 -13.56 10.55
C GLU A 409 -18.23 -14.11 9.35
N LEU A 410 -17.84 -15.27 8.81
CA LEU A 410 -18.56 -15.92 7.71
C LEU A 410 -19.99 -16.28 8.09
N PHE A 411 -20.25 -16.64 9.35
CA PHE A 411 -21.57 -17.02 9.87
C PHE A 411 -22.36 -15.86 10.49
N ARG A 412 -21.77 -14.66 10.61
CA ARG A 412 -22.38 -13.48 11.25
C ARG A 412 -23.79 -13.19 10.75
N THR A 413 -24.00 -13.24 9.44
CA THR A 413 -25.33 -13.14 8.83
C THR A 413 -25.89 -14.54 8.62
N ALA A 414 -26.68 -15.00 9.59
CA ALA A 414 -27.63 -16.06 9.38
C ALA A 414 -28.67 -15.54 8.37
N HIS A 415 -28.51 -15.88 7.10
CA HIS A 415 -29.65 -15.77 6.20
C HIS A 415 -30.61 -16.86 6.65
N ASP A 416 -31.77 -16.46 7.17
CA ASP A 416 -32.93 -17.32 7.35
C ASP A 416 -33.16 -18.02 6.01
N ARG A 417 -32.70 -19.27 5.90
CA ARG A 417 -32.84 -20.06 4.68
C ARG A 417 -33.36 -21.40 5.06
N ASP A 418 -34.35 -21.80 4.28
CA ASP A 418 -34.73 -23.18 4.13
C ASP A 418 -33.49 -24.02 3.73
N GLU A 419 -32.97 -24.80 4.68
CA GLU A 419 -31.81 -25.69 4.50
C GLU A 419 -32.05 -26.77 3.43
N SER A 420 -33.29 -26.93 2.97
CA SER A 420 -33.65 -27.85 1.89
C SER A 420 -33.51 -27.25 0.49
N ALA A 421 -33.44 -25.92 0.36
CA ALA A 421 -33.31 -25.25 -0.93
C ALA A 421 -31.86 -25.15 -1.40
N ALA A 422 -31.65 -25.24 -2.72
CA ALA A 422 -30.35 -25.04 -3.32
C ALA A 422 -29.78 -23.65 -2.98
N VAL A 423 -28.48 -23.58 -2.65
CA VAL A 423 -27.80 -22.34 -2.28
C VAL A 423 -27.96 -21.27 -3.38
N CYS A 424 -27.79 -21.70 -4.63
CA CYS A 424 -28.11 -20.97 -5.85
C CYS A 424 -28.11 -21.92 -7.07
N VAL A 425 -28.50 -21.39 -8.23
CA VAL A 425 -28.48 -22.10 -9.53
C VAL A 425 -27.08 -22.58 -9.96
N HIS A 426 -26.01 -21.90 -9.53
CA HIS A 426 -24.64 -22.25 -9.95
C HIS A 426 -24.12 -23.53 -9.26
N LEU A 427 -24.53 -23.78 -8.01
CA LEU A 427 -24.17 -25.00 -7.28
C LEU A 427 -25.22 -26.09 -7.42
N GLY A 428 -26.50 -25.72 -7.55
CA GLY A 428 -27.61 -26.65 -7.71
C GLY A 428 -27.89 -27.55 -6.51
N MET A 429 -27.24 -27.34 -5.36
CA MET A 429 -27.37 -28.15 -4.16
C MET A 429 -27.54 -27.29 -2.88
N PRO A 430 -28.22 -27.82 -1.84
CA PRO A 430 -28.37 -27.15 -0.55
C PRO A 430 -27.07 -27.13 0.27
N GLN A 431 -26.99 -26.24 1.26
CA GLN A 431 -25.78 -26.03 2.09
C GLN A 431 -25.32 -27.33 2.77
N ARG A 432 -26.25 -28.10 3.34
CA ARG A 432 -25.99 -29.38 4.02
C ARG A 432 -25.39 -30.45 3.09
N GLU A 433 -25.71 -30.40 1.80
CA GLU A 433 -25.18 -31.35 0.82
C GLU A 433 -23.77 -30.97 0.37
N LEU A 434 -23.42 -29.68 0.37
CA LEU A 434 -22.07 -29.22 0.01
C LEU A 434 -21.01 -29.85 0.90
N LEU A 435 -21.21 -29.86 2.21
CA LEU A 435 -20.24 -30.40 3.16
C LEU A 435 -19.98 -31.90 2.90
N ALA A 436 -21.05 -32.68 2.72
CA ALA A 436 -20.96 -34.10 2.44
C ALA A 436 -20.32 -34.38 1.07
N ALA A 437 -20.70 -33.59 0.04
CA ALA A 437 -20.16 -33.71 -1.31
C ALA A 437 -18.67 -33.39 -1.36
N PHE A 438 -18.22 -32.33 -0.68
CA PHE A 438 -16.82 -31.93 -0.63
C PHE A 438 -15.98 -32.95 0.13
N ARG A 439 -16.49 -33.45 1.28
CA ARG A 439 -15.84 -34.51 2.05
C ARG A 439 -15.70 -35.80 1.23
N GLY A 440 -16.78 -36.24 0.58
CA GLY A 440 -16.79 -37.47 -0.21
C GLY A 440 -15.89 -37.40 -1.46
N ALA A 441 -15.72 -36.22 -2.04
CA ALA A 441 -14.86 -35.98 -3.19
C ALA A 441 -13.42 -35.56 -2.83
N GLY A 442 -13.10 -35.38 -1.54
CA GLY A 442 -11.78 -34.92 -1.09
C GLY A 442 -11.42 -33.50 -1.56
N LEU A 443 -12.41 -32.60 -1.62
CA LEU A 443 -12.23 -31.23 -2.11
C LEU A 443 -12.07 -30.26 -0.94
N PHE A 444 -10.89 -29.64 -0.86
CA PHE A 444 -10.51 -28.76 0.25
C PHE A 444 -10.17 -27.33 -0.17
N THR A 445 -10.41 -26.99 -1.43
CA THR A 445 -10.15 -25.65 -1.95
C THR A 445 -11.24 -25.16 -2.89
N PHE A 446 -11.40 -23.84 -3.01
CA PHE A 446 -12.33 -23.18 -3.93
C PHE A 446 -12.05 -23.59 -5.38
N SER A 447 -10.78 -23.64 -5.78
CA SER A 447 -10.37 -24.06 -7.11
C SER A 447 -10.82 -25.50 -7.41
N ALA A 448 -10.61 -26.43 -6.47
CA ALA A 448 -11.02 -27.82 -6.64
C ALA A 448 -12.55 -27.98 -6.70
N VAL A 449 -13.28 -27.23 -5.85
CA VAL A 449 -14.75 -27.15 -5.88
C VAL A 449 -15.23 -26.56 -7.20
N GLY A 450 -14.55 -25.53 -7.71
CA GLY A 450 -14.84 -24.88 -8.99
C GLY A 450 -14.74 -25.82 -10.17
N VAL A 451 -13.63 -26.56 -10.28
CA VAL A 451 -13.44 -27.55 -11.35
C VAL A 451 -14.52 -28.63 -11.32
N ARG A 452 -14.96 -29.05 -10.13
CA ARG A 452 -15.89 -30.17 -9.99
C ARG A 452 -17.37 -29.80 -10.06
N PHE A 453 -17.74 -28.65 -9.53
CA PHE A 453 -19.13 -28.23 -9.30
C PHE A 453 -19.45 -26.82 -9.81
N GLY A 454 -18.45 -26.03 -10.19
CA GLY A 454 -18.63 -24.65 -10.62
C GLY A 454 -19.46 -24.54 -11.90
N ARG A 455 -20.34 -23.54 -11.93
CA ARG A 455 -20.99 -23.04 -13.14
C ARG A 455 -20.77 -21.54 -13.22
N GLU A 456 -20.37 -21.03 -14.38
CA GLU A 456 -20.09 -19.60 -14.54
C GLU A 456 -21.34 -18.76 -14.83
N PRO A 457 -21.33 -17.49 -14.39
CA PRO A 457 -20.36 -16.89 -13.45
C PRO A 457 -20.67 -17.25 -11.98
N ALA A 458 -19.64 -17.45 -11.15
CA ALA A 458 -19.83 -17.64 -9.71
C ALA A 458 -20.48 -16.40 -9.07
N CYS A 459 -21.46 -16.61 -8.18
CA CYS A 459 -22.15 -15.54 -7.46
C CYS A 459 -21.75 -15.47 -5.98
N GLU A 460 -22.06 -14.34 -5.34
CA GLU A 460 -21.74 -14.09 -3.92
C GLU A 460 -22.32 -15.17 -3.00
N ARG A 461 -23.53 -15.66 -3.32
CA ARG A 461 -24.22 -16.70 -2.53
C ARG A 461 -23.46 -18.03 -2.53
N CYS A 462 -23.04 -18.52 -3.69
CA CYS A 462 -22.28 -19.77 -3.74
C CYS A 462 -20.87 -19.57 -3.17
N THR A 463 -20.25 -18.40 -3.35
CA THR A 463 -18.93 -18.11 -2.77
C THR A 463 -18.94 -18.23 -1.26
N LEU A 464 -19.90 -17.57 -0.60
CA LEU A 464 -20.05 -17.62 0.85
C LEU A 464 -20.36 -19.03 1.34
N ALA A 465 -21.23 -19.76 0.64
CA ALA A 465 -21.57 -21.14 0.97
C ALA A 465 -20.37 -22.10 0.92
N VAL A 466 -19.55 -21.99 -0.14
CA VAL A 466 -18.31 -22.76 -0.28
C VAL A 466 -17.32 -22.39 0.81
N ALA A 467 -17.13 -21.09 1.09
CA ALA A 467 -16.26 -20.62 2.17
C ALA A 467 -16.63 -21.27 3.52
N ARG A 468 -17.92 -21.24 3.87
CA ARG A 468 -18.46 -21.84 5.10
C ARG A 468 -18.19 -23.34 5.15
N ALA A 469 -18.50 -24.06 4.07
CA ALA A 469 -18.27 -25.51 4.00
C ALA A 469 -16.78 -25.87 4.11
N LEU A 470 -15.88 -25.13 3.45
CA LEU A 470 -14.43 -25.38 3.52
C LEU A 470 -13.87 -25.13 4.92
N ILE A 471 -14.33 -24.08 5.61
CA ILE A 471 -13.95 -23.84 7.00
C ILE A 471 -14.47 -24.95 7.93
N GLU A 472 -15.74 -25.36 7.79
CA GLU A 472 -16.32 -26.46 8.58
C GLU A 472 -15.60 -27.81 8.32
N LEU A 473 -15.22 -28.12 7.08
CA LEU A 473 -14.43 -29.33 6.78
C LEU A 473 -13.08 -29.36 7.49
N ALA A 474 -12.49 -28.18 7.70
CA ALA A 474 -11.24 -28.05 8.44
C ALA A 474 -11.43 -28.17 9.97
N GLU A 475 -12.65 -28.03 10.49
CA GLU A 475 -12.99 -28.26 11.91
C GLU A 475 -13.16 -29.76 12.22
N ASP A 476 -13.76 -30.52 11.30
CA ASP A 476 -13.95 -31.98 11.41
C ASP A 476 -12.70 -32.81 11.04
N SER A 477 -11.65 -32.17 10.54
CA SER A 477 -10.37 -32.83 10.30
C SER A 477 -9.56 -32.87 11.60
N PRO A 478 -9.17 -34.06 12.12
CA PRO A 478 -8.27 -34.11 13.25
C PRO A 478 -7.00 -33.34 12.89
N ARG A 479 -6.52 -32.54 13.84
CA ARG A 479 -5.22 -31.88 13.71
C ARG A 479 -4.21 -32.91 13.22
N ILE A 480 -3.65 -32.71 12.02
CA ILE A 480 -2.34 -33.28 11.71
C ILE A 480 -1.35 -32.45 12.55
N VAL A 481 -1.34 -32.72 13.85
CA VAL A 481 -0.20 -32.48 14.72
C VAL A 481 0.53 -33.82 14.70
N SER A 482 1.62 -33.89 13.95
CA SER A 482 2.65 -34.90 14.19
C SER A 482 3.21 -34.66 15.60
N GLY A 483 2.55 -35.24 16.60
CA GLY A 483 3.01 -35.23 17.98
C GLY A 483 4.27 -36.06 18.09
N ARG A 484 5.42 -35.40 18.25
CA ARG A 484 6.62 -36.05 18.80
C ARG A 484 6.33 -36.39 20.27
N ARG A 485 6.12 -37.67 20.57
CA ARG A 485 6.60 -38.28 21.81
C ARG A 485 7.57 -39.39 21.42
N ALA A 486 8.71 -39.37 22.09
CA ALA A 486 9.86 -40.23 21.87
C ALA A 486 9.52 -41.72 22.03
N GLU A 487 9.96 -42.55 21.09
CA GLU A 487 11.02 -43.55 21.27
C GLU A 487 11.23 -44.38 19.99
N SER A 488 12.50 -44.44 19.57
CA SER A 488 13.23 -45.41 18.72
C SER A 488 12.64 -46.02 17.43
N ASP A 489 13.49 -45.95 16.40
CA ASP A 489 13.56 -46.72 15.14
C ASP A 489 12.79 -46.21 13.90
N GLN A 490 13.56 -45.49 13.08
CA GLN A 490 13.36 -45.13 11.67
C GLN A 490 13.40 -46.39 10.77
N PRO A 491 12.82 -46.35 9.55
CA PRO A 491 13.50 -45.72 8.41
C PRO A 491 12.62 -44.77 7.58
N ASP A 492 13.33 -43.89 6.88
CA ASP A 492 12.96 -42.58 6.31
C ASP A 492 11.83 -42.49 5.27
N ASP A 493 11.02 -41.43 5.40
CA ASP A 493 10.45 -40.69 4.26
C ASP A 493 10.41 -39.17 4.61
N PRO A 494 10.82 -38.24 3.72
CA PRO A 494 11.37 -36.95 4.14
C PRO A 494 10.31 -35.87 4.38
N VAL A 495 10.41 -35.24 5.55
CA VAL A 495 9.79 -33.95 5.89
C VAL A 495 10.24 -32.89 4.87
N ARG A 496 9.29 -32.26 4.15
CA ARG A 496 9.60 -31.15 3.24
C ARG A 496 10.00 -29.89 4.02
N PRO A 497 11.20 -29.31 3.79
CA PRO A 497 11.60 -28.05 4.40
C PRO A 497 10.89 -26.86 3.75
N VAL A 498 10.62 -25.83 4.55
CA VAL A 498 10.23 -24.49 4.07
C VAL A 498 11.34 -24.00 3.13
N GLY A 499 11.02 -23.86 1.84
CA GLY A 499 12.00 -23.47 0.82
C GLY A 499 12.46 -22.01 0.97
N THR A 500 13.72 -21.75 0.64
CA THR A 500 14.31 -20.41 0.61
C THR A 500 13.90 -19.69 -0.68
N ARG A 501 13.83 -18.35 -0.64
CA ARG A 501 13.61 -17.49 -1.83
C ARG A 501 14.91 -16.89 -2.31
N VAL A 502 15.10 -16.87 -3.62
CA VAL A 502 16.29 -16.30 -4.27
C VAL A 502 15.86 -15.31 -5.33
N VAL A 503 16.31 -14.06 -5.20
CA VAL A 503 16.07 -13.01 -6.19
C VAL A 503 17.11 -13.14 -7.28
N VAL A 504 16.66 -13.19 -8.55
CA VAL A 504 17.52 -13.24 -9.73
C VAL A 504 17.68 -11.84 -10.31
N SER A 505 18.92 -11.46 -10.62
CA SER A 505 19.27 -10.20 -11.26
C SER A 505 20.26 -10.41 -12.40
N SER A 506 20.45 -9.41 -13.27
CA SER A 506 21.58 -9.42 -14.21
C SER A 506 22.90 -9.36 -13.43
N ALA A 507 23.88 -10.19 -13.81
CA ALA A 507 25.21 -10.16 -13.19
C ALA A 507 25.94 -8.82 -13.43
N THR A 508 25.58 -8.07 -14.47
CA THR A 508 26.19 -6.78 -14.82
C THR A 508 25.35 -5.57 -14.38
N GLY A 509 24.27 -5.77 -13.62
CA GLY A 509 23.44 -4.68 -13.08
C GLY A 509 22.55 -3.95 -14.12
N GLY A 510 22.29 -4.58 -15.27
CA GLY A 510 21.39 -4.06 -16.32
C GLY A 510 20.06 -4.83 -16.43
N ASP A 511 19.25 -4.49 -17.44
CA ASP A 511 17.97 -5.14 -17.70
C ASP A 511 18.13 -6.63 -18.06
N LEU A 512 17.12 -7.43 -17.71
CA LEU A 512 17.06 -8.84 -18.13
C LEU A 512 16.70 -8.93 -19.61
N THR A 513 17.50 -9.66 -20.39
CA THR A 513 17.24 -9.92 -21.80
C THR A 513 16.24 -11.07 -21.97
N ALA A 514 15.65 -11.21 -23.16
CA ALA A 514 14.80 -12.36 -23.45
C ALA A 514 15.53 -13.71 -23.28
N ALA A 515 16.85 -13.76 -23.57
CA ALA A 515 17.67 -14.94 -23.35
C ALA A 515 17.76 -15.29 -21.86
N HIS A 516 17.98 -14.28 -21.00
CA HIS A 516 17.99 -14.47 -19.55
C HIS A 516 16.66 -15.03 -19.02
N LEU A 517 15.52 -14.57 -19.54
CA LEU A 517 14.21 -15.09 -19.13
C LEU A 517 14.02 -16.56 -19.50
N ILE A 518 14.51 -16.98 -20.66
CA ILE A 518 14.49 -18.38 -21.10
C ILE A 518 15.36 -19.24 -20.19
N ASP A 519 16.56 -18.77 -19.85
CA ASP A 519 17.49 -19.50 -19.00
C ASP A 519 16.98 -19.63 -17.56
N ILE A 520 16.35 -18.58 -17.01
CA ILE A 520 15.68 -18.66 -15.70
C ILE A 520 14.58 -19.71 -15.71
N GLY A 521 13.76 -19.75 -16.77
CA GLY A 521 12.69 -20.75 -16.90
C GLY A 521 13.22 -22.18 -16.96
N ARG A 522 14.32 -22.42 -17.69
CA ARG A 522 14.98 -23.73 -17.77
C ARG A 522 15.58 -24.15 -16.44
N ILE A 523 16.34 -23.27 -15.80
CA ILE A 523 16.96 -23.54 -14.50
C ILE A 523 15.90 -23.83 -13.43
N ALA A 524 14.79 -23.09 -13.43
CA ALA A 524 13.69 -23.34 -12.51
C ALA A 524 13.05 -24.72 -12.76
N GLN A 525 12.87 -25.10 -14.02
CA GLN A 525 12.34 -26.42 -14.38
C GLN A 525 13.28 -27.55 -13.96
N ASP A 526 14.58 -27.44 -14.24
CA ASP A 526 15.57 -28.46 -13.93
C ASP A 526 15.73 -28.69 -12.42
N LEU A 527 15.62 -27.63 -11.63
CA LEU A 527 15.77 -27.68 -10.17
C LEU A 527 14.43 -27.84 -9.42
N GLY A 528 13.30 -27.93 -10.12
CA GLY A 528 11.96 -28.03 -9.52
C GLY A 528 11.56 -26.79 -8.70
N LEU A 529 12.06 -25.62 -9.09
CA LEU A 529 11.80 -24.33 -8.44
C LEU A 529 10.61 -23.63 -9.09
N ARG A 530 9.95 -22.75 -8.34
CA ARG A 530 8.84 -21.94 -8.86
C ARG A 530 9.34 -20.52 -9.19
N PRO A 531 9.35 -20.12 -10.47
CA PRO A 531 9.61 -18.74 -10.83
C PRO A 531 8.37 -17.88 -10.54
N GLN A 532 8.55 -16.78 -9.83
CA GLN A 532 7.50 -15.80 -9.55
C GLN A 532 7.99 -14.38 -9.89
N ILE A 533 7.08 -13.54 -10.39
CA ILE A 533 7.36 -12.12 -10.60
C ILE A 533 6.77 -11.35 -9.42
N VAL A 534 7.64 -10.87 -8.55
CA VAL A 534 7.25 -10.08 -7.37
C VAL A 534 7.84 -8.70 -7.51
N ARG A 535 6.98 -7.68 -7.57
CA ARG A 535 7.38 -6.26 -7.58
C ARG A 535 8.50 -5.93 -8.58
N ALA A 536 8.31 -6.35 -9.83
CA ALA A 536 9.23 -6.17 -10.97
C ALA A 536 10.59 -6.89 -10.87
N ARG A 537 10.69 -7.91 -10.00
CA ARG A 537 11.84 -8.81 -9.89
C ARG A 537 11.40 -10.25 -10.13
N ILE A 538 12.33 -11.09 -10.57
CA ILE A 538 12.10 -12.53 -10.72
C ILE A 538 12.69 -13.23 -9.50
N GLU A 539 11.86 -13.97 -8.78
CA GLU A 539 12.30 -14.79 -7.65
C GLU A 539 12.11 -16.28 -7.96
N LEU A 540 13.00 -17.10 -7.44
CA LEU A 540 12.89 -18.55 -7.45
C LEU A 540 12.54 -19.02 -6.03
N GLU A 541 11.37 -19.62 -5.88
CA GLU A 541 10.87 -20.17 -4.62
C GLU A 541 11.07 -21.70 -4.58
N GLY A 542 11.29 -22.23 -3.37
CA GLY A 542 11.51 -23.66 -3.16
C GLY A 542 12.99 -24.07 -3.15
N VAL A 543 13.92 -23.12 -3.13
CA VAL A 543 15.36 -23.41 -3.18
C VAL A 543 15.77 -24.08 -1.87
N ARG A 544 16.19 -25.35 -1.95
CA ARG A 544 16.75 -26.07 -0.80
C ARG A 544 18.23 -25.69 -0.60
N ARG A 545 18.74 -25.82 0.63
CA ARG A 545 20.13 -25.43 0.97
C ARG A 545 21.19 -26.17 0.14
N ASP A 546 20.95 -27.44 -0.19
CA ASP A 546 21.78 -28.28 -1.07
C ASP A 546 21.79 -27.79 -2.53
N GLN A 547 20.73 -27.12 -2.98
CA GLN A 547 20.59 -26.62 -4.36
C GLN A 547 21.25 -25.25 -4.57
N HIS A 548 21.70 -24.54 -3.53
CA HIS A 548 22.18 -23.15 -3.66
C HIS A 548 23.47 -23.02 -4.48
N ALA A 549 24.42 -23.96 -4.33
CA ALA A 549 25.68 -23.92 -5.06
C ALA A 549 25.45 -24.19 -6.56
N GLU A 550 24.60 -25.17 -6.86
CA GLU A 550 24.20 -25.53 -8.22
C GLU A 550 23.39 -24.41 -8.89
N LEU A 551 22.39 -23.86 -8.18
CA LEU A 551 21.60 -22.72 -8.66
C LEU A 551 22.48 -21.51 -8.99
N ARG A 552 23.43 -21.17 -8.12
CA ARG A 552 24.36 -20.05 -8.35
C ARG A 552 25.26 -20.30 -9.55
N HIS A 553 25.72 -21.54 -9.73
CA HIS A 553 26.54 -21.91 -10.88
C HIS A 553 25.76 -21.78 -12.20
N LEU A 554 24.56 -22.37 -12.26
CA LEU A 554 23.71 -22.34 -13.45
C LEU A 554 23.29 -20.91 -13.83
N LEU A 555 22.91 -20.09 -12.83
CA LEU A 555 22.61 -18.67 -13.06
C LEU A 555 23.86 -17.91 -13.53
N GLY A 556 25.03 -18.17 -12.95
CA GLY A 556 26.29 -17.53 -13.36
C GLY A 556 26.68 -17.84 -14.80
N VAL A 557 26.49 -19.09 -15.25
CA VAL A 557 26.69 -19.48 -16.66
C VAL A 557 25.74 -18.74 -17.60
N ALA A 558 24.51 -18.45 -17.14
CA ALA A 558 23.52 -17.68 -17.87
C ALA A 558 23.71 -16.14 -17.77
N GLY A 559 24.82 -15.66 -17.18
CA GLY A 559 25.06 -14.21 -17.01
C GLY A 559 24.17 -13.55 -15.95
N LEU A 560 23.63 -14.34 -15.02
CA LEU A 560 22.70 -13.92 -13.97
C LEU A 560 23.37 -13.97 -12.58
N GLY A 561 23.03 -13.00 -11.75
CA GLY A 561 23.35 -12.98 -10.33
C GLY A 561 22.18 -13.45 -9.48
N CYS A 562 22.46 -13.84 -8.23
CA CYS A 562 21.42 -14.21 -7.28
C CYS A 562 21.73 -13.72 -5.86
N ALA A 563 20.73 -13.15 -5.18
CA ALA A 563 20.80 -12.79 -3.76
C ALA A 563 19.83 -13.68 -2.97
N ALA A 564 20.34 -14.36 -1.94
CA ALA A 564 19.54 -15.19 -1.06
C ALA A 564 19.16 -14.42 0.20
N SER A 565 17.90 -14.52 0.64
CA SER A 565 17.49 -14.07 1.96
C SER A 565 17.54 -15.26 2.93
N PHE A 566 18.64 -15.38 3.69
CA PHE A 566 18.72 -16.35 4.79
C PHE A 566 18.55 -15.65 6.14
N PRO A 567 17.82 -16.22 7.10
CA PRO A 567 18.07 -15.96 8.51
C PRO A 567 19.41 -16.62 8.88
N ASP A 568 20.38 -15.81 9.32
CA ASP A 568 21.74 -16.24 9.64
C ASP A 568 21.78 -17.28 10.77
N ALA A 569 22.51 -18.36 10.54
CA ALA A 569 23.03 -19.23 11.59
C ALA A 569 24.47 -19.62 11.23
N GLY A 570 25.43 -18.90 11.82
CA GLY A 570 26.82 -19.31 12.15
C GLY A 570 27.68 -20.00 11.07
N ALA A 571 28.74 -19.32 10.63
CA ALA A 571 29.92 -19.94 10.03
C ALA A 571 30.86 -20.55 11.11
N PRO A 572 31.93 -21.29 10.74
CA PRO A 572 31.98 -22.47 9.87
C PRO A 572 32.68 -23.67 10.58
N PHE A 573 32.54 -24.89 10.06
CA PHE A 573 33.49 -25.98 10.32
C PHE A 573 34.00 -26.57 9.01
N SER A 574 35.30 -26.82 8.99
CA SER A 574 36.16 -27.21 7.87
C SER A 574 36.27 -28.73 7.70
N GLU A 575 36.87 -29.15 6.57
CA GLU A 575 37.44 -30.48 6.23
C GLU A 575 36.41 -31.57 5.82
N GLU A 576 36.56 -32.41 4.79
CA GLU A 576 37.64 -32.74 3.84
C GLU A 576 37.01 -33.56 2.68
N ALA A 577 37.66 -33.62 1.50
CA ALA A 577 37.22 -34.39 0.33
C ALA A 577 37.62 -35.88 0.41
N PRO A 578 36.95 -36.80 -0.32
CA PRO A 578 37.63 -37.37 -1.49
C PRO A 578 36.75 -37.68 -2.72
N ARG A 579 37.46 -38.12 -3.77
CA ARG A 579 37.21 -38.15 -5.23
C ARG A 579 36.55 -39.46 -5.76
N PRO A 580 36.28 -39.57 -7.09
CA PRO A 580 35.12 -40.27 -7.67
C PRO A 580 35.42 -41.66 -8.24
N THR A 581 34.35 -42.43 -8.46
CA THR A 581 34.23 -43.57 -9.39
C THR A 581 32.74 -43.65 -9.76
N GLY A 582 32.25 -43.92 -10.97
CA GLY A 582 32.77 -44.28 -12.27
C GLY A 582 31.51 -44.68 -13.08
N GLU A 583 31.33 -44.13 -14.27
CA GLU A 583 30.34 -44.58 -15.26
C GLU A 583 30.70 -45.99 -15.78
N PRO A 584 29.75 -46.82 -16.27
CA PRO A 584 29.39 -46.70 -17.68
C PRO A 584 27.95 -47.12 -18.11
N SER A 585 27.44 -46.32 -19.05
CA SER A 585 26.92 -46.69 -20.39
C SER A 585 25.60 -47.47 -20.61
N ALA A 586 24.88 -46.89 -21.59
CA ALA A 586 24.24 -47.50 -22.77
C ALA A 586 22.77 -47.94 -22.68
N GLY A 587 21.98 -47.44 -23.64
CA GLY A 587 20.63 -47.95 -23.94
C GLY A 587 19.83 -47.07 -24.90
N SER A 588 19.98 -47.33 -26.19
CA SER A 588 19.38 -46.68 -27.36
C SER A 588 17.88 -46.96 -27.62
N GLY A 589 17.24 -46.09 -28.42
CA GLY A 589 16.07 -46.42 -29.28
C GLY A 589 14.89 -45.45 -29.12
N ALA A 590 14.72 -44.41 -29.93
CA ALA A 590 14.22 -44.34 -31.32
C ALA A 590 12.70 -44.41 -31.50
N LEU A 591 12.15 -43.33 -32.12
CA LEU A 591 10.95 -43.21 -32.98
C LEU A 591 9.59 -43.56 -32.32
N GLY A 592 8.53 -42.76 -32.35
CA GLY A 592 8.09 -41.63 -33.16
C GLY A 592 6.58 -41.81 -33.38
N LEU A 593 5.76 -40.75 -33.30
CA LEU A 593 4.53 -40.51 -34.09
C LEU A 593 3.68 -39.38 -33.49
N GLN A 594 3.36 -38.42 -34.36
CA GLN A 594 2.39 -37.36 -34.15
C GLN A 594 0.96 -37.91 -34.01
N ARG A 595 0.18 -37.33 -33.10
CA ARG A 595 -1.27 -37.13 -33.30
C ARG A 595 -1.66 -35.76 -32.76
N HIS A 596 -2.24 -34.95 -33.64
CA HIS A 596 -3.04 -33.79 -33.28
C HIS A 596 -4.32 -34.24 -32.59
N SER A 597 -4.62 -33.67 -31.43
CA SER A 597 -5.99 -33.55 -30.92
C SER A 597 -6.12 -32.18 -30.27
N HIS A 598 -6.99 -31.36 -30.86
CA HIS A 598 -7.59 -30.22 -30.18
C HIS A 598 -8.37 -30.75 -28.97
N ASP A 599 -7.96 -30.34 -27.78
CA ASP A 599 -8.84 -30.35 -26.61
C ASP A 599 -8.51 -29.09 -25.80
N SER A 600 -9.28 -28.03 -26.05
CA SER A 600 -9.24 -26.81 -25.26
C SER A 600 -10.07 -27.05 -24.00
N THR A 601 -9.44 -27.62 -22.97
CA THR A 601 -9.95 -27.52 -21.60
C THR A 601 -9.78 -26.08 -21.14
N VAL A 602 -10.85 -25.30 -21.27
CA VAL A 602 -10.96 -24.01 -20.58
C VAL A 602 -11.16 -24.34 -19.10
N THR A 603 -10.08 -24.25 -18.33
CA THR A 603 -10.13 -24.34 -16.87
C THR A 603 -10.70 -23.03 -16.35
N ILE A 604 -11.86 -23.09 -15.72
CA ILE A 604 -12.53 -21.96 -15.09
C ILE A 604 -12.19 -21.93 -13.60
N GLY A 605 -11.66 -20.80 -13.12
CA GLY A 605 -11.27 -20.58 -11.73
C GLY A 605 -12.23 -19.64 -11.00
N TRP A 606 -12.58 -20.00 -9.77
CA TRP A 606 -13.12 -19.04 -8.81
C TRP A 606 -12.03 -18.00 -8.51
N GLY A 607 -12.17 -16.79 -9.04
CA GLY A 607 -11.13 -15.74 -9.01
C GLY A 607 -11.12 -14.88 -10.27
N GLU A 608 -11.64 -15.38 -11.39
CA GLU A 608 -11.75 -14.65 -12.65
C GLU A 608 -13.14 -14.01 -12.81
N ARG A 609 -13.55 -13.12 -11.89
CA ARG A 609 -14.76 -12.33 -12.13
C ARG A 609 -14.49 -11.22 -13.16
N GLY A 610 -14.78 -11.54 -14.42
CA GLY A 610 -15.16 -10.64 -15.51
C GLY A 610 -14.69 -9.18 -15.43
N ARG A 611 -13.40 -8.93 -15.66
CA ARG A 611 -12.93 -7.62 -16.12
C ARG A 611 -13.05 -7.56 -17.65
N ASN A 612 -14.26 -7.31 -18.15
CA ASN A 612 -14.46 -7.03 -19.57
C ASN A 612 -13.85 -5.66 -19.92
N GLY A 613 -12.56 -5.66 -20.25
CA GLY A 613 -11.95 -4.62 -21.06
C GLY A 613 -12.44 -4.81 -22.50
N GLY A 614 -13.31 -3.92 -22.96
CA GLY A 614 -13.74 -3.89 -24.36
C GLY A 614 -12.53 -3.85 -25.29
N VAL A 615 -12.53 -4.73 -26.28
CA VAL A 615 -11.54 -4.77 -27.37
C VAL A 615 -11.59 -3.43 -28.11
N LEU A 616 -10.65 -2.53 -27.81
CA LEU A 616 -10.35 -1.38 -28.65
C LEU A 616 -9.25 -1.80 -29.62
N SER A 617 -9.65 -2.02 -30.86
CA SER A 617 -8.77 -2.17 -32.01
C SER A 617 -7.80 -0.99 -32.07
N GLY A 618 -6.51 -1.29 -32.16
CA GLY A 618 -5.45 -0.30 -32.11
C GLY A 618 -5.41 0.66 -33.30
N SER A 619 -5.02 1.90 -33.00
CA SER A 619 -4.19 2.69 -33.90
C SER A 619 -3.13 3.40 -33.07
N SER A 620 -1.87 3.17 -33.44
CA SER A 620 -0.69 3.72 -32.77
C SER A 620 -0.47 5.17 -33.19
N PHE A 621 -0.56 6.09 -32.24
CA PHE A 621 0.05 7.42 -32.38
C PHE A 621 1.01 7.67 -31.23
N ARG A 622 2.31 7.62 -31.57
CA ARG A 622 3.41 8.19 -30.79
C ARG A 622 3.14 9.70 -30.67
N ALA A 623 2.98 10.18 -29.44
CA ALA A 623 3.16 11.59 -29.14
C ALA A 623 4.54 11.75 -28.51
N GLU A 624 5.43 12.38 -29.26
CA GLU A 624 6.73 12.85 -28.80
C GLU A 624 6.52 13.90 -27.70
N ASN A 625 7.38 13.83 -26.69
CA ASN A 625 7.48 14.77 -25.59
C ASN A 625 8.50 15.86 -25.99
N PRO A 626 8.11 17.15 -26.07
CA PRO A 626 9.07 18.22 -25.97
C PRO A 626 8.71 19.20 -24.83
N ALA A 627 9.68 19.37 -23.93
CA ALA A 627 9.81 20.39 -22.87
C ALA A 627 9.07 20.13 -21.54
#